data_AF-A0A1I5AMB0-F1
#
_entry.id   AF-A0A1I5AMB0-F1
#
_cell.length_a   1.000
_cell.length_b   1.000
_cell.length_c   1.000
_cell.angle_alpha   90.00
_cell.angle_beta   90.00
_cell.angle_gamma   90.00
#
_symmetry.space_group_name_H-M   'P 1'
#
loop_
_entity.id
_entity.type
_entity.pdbx_description
1 polymer ?
#
loop_
_entity_poly.entity_id
_entity_poly.type
_entity_poly.pdbx_seq_one_letter_code
_entity_poly.pdbx_strand_id
1 'polypeptide(L)'
;MKTELNLKVINNRIVTSMVISLFFITTACESLKTAVFDQYAYQQAISLKIESTNLMENAINPFASFQSEIDELELELQKMVEYEKNKPNNEITYAMWTLVMDSERNLLAGFLKRWETEGQLSQTFTNEAIIQISEALDLIIKYEAQKNKTNESNILNFLSNN
;
A
#
# COMPACT_ATOMS: atom_id res chain seq x y z
N MET A 1 -56.30 -33.71 11.00
CA MET A 1 -56.11 -32.42 10.28
C MET A 1 -55.22 -31.41 11.04
N LYS A 2 -55.48 -31.10 12.34
CA LYS A 2 -54.66 -30.13 13.11
C LYS A 2 -53.18 -30.54 13.33
N THR A 3 -52.90 -31.84 13.43
CA THR A 3 -51.55 -32.38 13.70
C THR A 3 -50.63 -32.31 12.48
N GLU A 4 -51.14 -32.59 11.29
CA GLU A 4 -50.38 -32.51 10.03
C GLU A 4 -50.04 -31.07 9.64
N LEU A 5 -50.95 -30.14 9.91
CA LEU A 5 -50.71 -28.71 9.65
C LEU A 5 -49.56 -28.18 10.54
N ASN A 6 -49.51 -28.57 11.81
CA ASN A 6 -48.42 -28.21 12.72
C ASN A 6 -47.08 -28.79 12.30
N LEU A 7 -47.04 -30.05 11.84
CA LEU A 7 -45.81 -30.70 11.38
C LEU A 7 -45.23 -29.99 10.14
N LYS A 8 -46.09 -29.58 9.20
CA LYS A 8 -45.68 -28.88 7.98
C LYS A 8 -45.14 -27.47 8.27
N VAL A 9 -45.73 -26.76 9.23
CA VAL A 9 -45.26 -25.43 9.69
C VAL A 9 -43.91 -25.54 10.41
N ILE A 10 -43.71 -26.57 11.24
CA ILE A 10 -42.42 -26.81 11.91
C ILE A 10 -41.32 -27.11 10.89
N ASN A 11 -41.58 -27.98 9.91
CA ASN A 11 -40.63 -28.29 8.84
C ASN A 11 -40.27 -27.04 8.01
N ASN A 12 -41.25 -26.18 7.70
CA ASN A 12 -40.97 -24.94 6.95
C ASN A 12 -40.11 -23.95 7.75
N ARG A 13 -40.27 -23.91 9.09
CA ARG A 13 -39.45 -23.09 10.00
C ARG A 13 -38.02 -23.62 10.13
N ILE A 14 -37.85 -24.95 10.15
CA ILE A 14 -36.53 -25.59 10.16
C ILE A 14 -35.81 -25.33 8.85
N VAL A 15 -36.49 -25.51 7.70
CA VAL A 15 -35.90 -25.25 6.38
C VAL A 15 -35.52 -23.78 6.22
N THR A 16 -36.38 -22.84 6.62
CA THR A 16 -36.03 -21.41 6.59
C THR A 16 -34.87 -21.05 7.51
N SER A 17 -34.81 -21.62 8.72
CA SER A 17 -33.66 -21.43 9.62
C SER A 17 -32.37 -22.00 9.04
N MET A 18 -32.42 -23.15 8.37
CA MET A 18 -31.27 -23.80 7.76
C MET A 18 -30.75 -23.02 6.54
N VAL A 19 -31.66 -22.45 5.74
CA VAL A 19 -31.33 -21.57 4.60
C VAL A 19 -30.70 -20.25 5.08
N ILE A 20 -31.21 -19.65 6.14
CA ILE A 20 -30.65 -18.42 6.73
C ILE A 20 -29.24 -18.68 7.29
N SER A 21 -29.03 -19.78 8.03
CA SER A 21 -27.70 -20.15 8.53
C SER A 21 -26.70 -20.42 7.41
N LEU A 22 -27.13 -21.02 6.30
CA LEU A 22 -26.26 -21.27 5.14
C LEU A 22 -25.83 -19.96 4.45
N PHE A 23 -26.70 -18.94 4.44
CA PHE A 23 -26.42 -17.62 3.86
C PHE A 23 -25.38 -16.82 4.66
N PHE A 24 -25.32 -16.98 5.98
CA PHE A 24 -24.31 -16.32 6.83
C PHE A 24 -22.91 -16.93 6.71
N ILE A 25 -22.79 -18.20 6.31
CA ILE A 25 -21.49 -18.87 6.14
C ILE A 25 -20.78 -18.37 4.87
N THR A 26 -21.53 -17.98 3.83
CA THR A 26 -20.93 -17.53 2.56
C THR A 26 -20.38 -16.10 2.60
N THR A 27 -20.89 -15.23 3.48
CA THR A 27 -20.42 -13.83 3.60
C THR A 27 -19.20 -13.68 4.52
N ALA A 28 -18.92 -14.67 5.37
CA ALA A 28 -17.80 -14.61 6.32
C ALA A 28 -16.41 -14.81 5.66
N CYS A 29 -16.36 -15.24 4.40
CA CYS A 29 -15.10 -15.50 3.72
C CYS A 29 -14.50 -14.24 3.06
N GLU A 30 -15.28 -13.18 2.83
CA GLU A 30 -14.76 -11.94 2.23
C GLU A 30 -13.98 -11.07 3.22
N SER A 31 -14.36 -11.09 4.50
CA SER A 31 -13.69 -10.32 5.56
C SER A 31 -12.32 -10.86 5.99
N LEU A 32 -11.86 -11.95 5.38
CA LEU A 32 -10.55 -12.57 5.59
C LEU A 32 -9.61 -12.42 4.40
N LYS A 33 -10.02 -11.71 3.34
CA LYS A 33 -9.19 -11.51 2.16
C LYS A 33 -8.10 -10.46 2.44
N THR A 34 -6.96 -10.92 2.92
CA THR A 34 -5.71 -10.14 2.94
C THR A 34 -4.85 -10.53 1.75
N ALA A 35 -4.13 -9.57 1.15
CA ALA A 35 -3.07 -9.89 0.20
C ALA A 35 -2.12 -10.94 0.79
N VAL A 36 -1.71 -11.90 -0.04
CA VAL A 36 -0.73 -12.92 0.33
C VAL A 36 0.67 -12.31 0.26
N PHE A 37 1.60 -12.83 1.08
CA PHE A 37 3.01 -12.48 0.98
C PHE A 37 3.52 -12.67 -0.45
N ASP A 38 4.24 -11.67 -0.94
CA ASP A 38 4.83 -11.63 -2.27
C ASP A 38 6.31 -11.25 -2.13
N GLN A 39 7.19 -12.20 -2.42
CA GLN A 39 8.63 -12.01 -2.31
C GLN A 39 9.14 -10.91 -3.23
N TYR A 40 8.57 -10.79 -4.43
CA TYR A 40 8.99 -9.77 -5.39
C TYR A 40 8.66 -8.38 -4.86
N ALA A 41 7.42 -8.17 -4.40
CA ALA A 41 6.99 -6.90 -3.82
C ALA A 41 7.86 -6.47 -2.62
N TYR A 42 8.16 -7.41 -1.72
CA TYR A 42 9.02 -7.15 -0.57
C TYR A 42 10.45 -6.76 -0.97
N GLN A 43 11.05 -7.49 -1.91
CA GLN A 43 12.41 -7.20 -2.39
C GLN A 43 12.47 -5.86 -3.13
N GLN A 44 11.50 -5.57 -4.00
CA GLN A 44 11.44 -4.29 -4.70
C GLN A 44 11.24 -3.11 -3.75
N ALA A 45 10.42 -3.25 -2.70
CA ALA A 45 10.25 -2.20 -1.70
C ALA A 45 11.57 -1.87 -0.97
N ILE A 46 12.40 -2.87 -0.68
CA ILE A 46 13.74 -2.66 -0.11
C ILE A 46 14.66 -1.98 -1.12
N SER A 47 14.70 -2.46 -2.36
CA SER A 47 15.57 -1.90 -3.41
C SER A 47 15.25 -0.42 -3.63
N LEU A 48 13.98 -0.11 -3.87
CA LEU A 48 13.48 1.24 -4.09
C LEU A 48 13.77 2.15 -2.89
N LYS A 49 13.68 1.65 -1.65
CA LYS A 49 14.08 2.43 -0.48
C LYS A 49 15.54 2.84 -0.55
N ILE A 50 16.43 1.88 -0.74
CA ILE A 50 17.87 2.13 -0.77
C ILE A 50 18.23 3.06 -1.92
N GLU A 51 17.76 2.77 -3.13
CA GLU A 51 18.00 3.57 -4.34
C GLU A 51 17.48 5.00 -4.17
N SER A 52 16.25 5.17 -3.67
CA SER A 52 15.67 6.50 -3.41
C SER A 52 16.51 7.28 -2.41
N THR A 53 16.81 6.70 -1.24
CA THR A 53 17.56 7.43 -0.21
C THR A 53 18.98 7.80 -0.66
N ASN A 54 19.65 6.91 -1.39
CA ASN A 54 20.98 7.17 -1.94
C ASN A 54 20.95 8.27 -3.00
N LEU A 55 19.94 8.28 -3.88
CA LEU A 55 19.78 9.34 -4.86
C LEU A 55 19.49 10.68 -4.18
N MET A 56 18.61 10.69 -3.17
CA MET A 56 18.26 11.88 -2.41
C MET A 56 19.47 12.53 -1.71
N GLU A 57 20.44 11.75 -1.23
CA GLU A 57 21.68 12.30 -0.64
C GLU A 57 22.44 13.22 -1.59
N ASN A 58 22.27 13.03 -2.91
CA ASN A 58 22.89 13.84 -3.94
C ASN A 58 22.16 15.16 -4.22
N ALA A 59 21.00 15.41 -3.59
CA ALA A 59 20.18 16.58 -3.87
C ALA A 59 20.82 17.92 -3.50
N ILE A 60 21.92 17.91 -2.76
CA ILE A 60 22.77 19.09 -2.52
C ILE A 60 23.57 19.54 -3.75
N ASN A 61 23.55 18.75 -4.82
CA ASN A 61 24.19 19.02 -6.09
C ASN A 61 23.14 19.37 -7.17
N PRO A 62 23.55 19.92 -8.32
CA PRO A 62 22.63 20.27 -9.41
C PRO A 62 21.85 19.06 -9.93
N PHE A 63 20.51 19.14 -9.94
CA PHE A 63 19.56 18.14 -10.43
C PHE A 63 19.93 17.57 -11.81
N ALA A 64 20.31 18.46 -12.73
CA ALA A 64 20.70 18.09 -14.09
C ALA A 64 21.87 17.09 -14.18
N SER A 65 22.66 16.95 -13.11
CA SER A 65 23.78 15.99 -13.05
C SER A 65 23.32 14.56 -12.77
N PHE A 66 22.07 14.37 -12.34
CA PHE A 66 21.48 13.11 -11.89
C PHE A 66 20.21 12.74 -12.66
N GLN A 67 19.94 13.40 -13.79
CA GLN A 67 18.70 13.21 -14.55
C GLN A 67 18.50 11.73 -14.94
N SER A 68 19.56 11.03 -15.34
CA SER A 68 19.46 9.63 -15.78
C SER A 68 19.04 8.71 -14.64
N GLU A 69 19.60 8.92 -13.45
CA GLU A 69 19.29 8.16 -12.24
C GLU A 69 17.87 8.45 -11.73
N ILE A 70 17.42 9.70 -11.88
CA ILE A 70 16.06 10.11 -11.54
C ILE A 70 15.06 9.44 -12.50
N ASP A 71 15.31 9.50 -13.80
CA ASP A 71 14.46 8.87 -14.82
C ASP A 71 14.36 7.35 -14.61
N GLU A 72 15.48 6.70 -14.24
CA GLU A 72 15.53 5.27 -13.93
C GLU A 72 14.71 4.94 -12.67
N LEU A 73 14.88 5.70 -11.59
CA LEU A 73 14.13 5.50 -10.35
C LEU A 73 12.63 5.70 -10.57
N GLU A 74 12.23 6.75 -11.29
CA GLU A 74 10.83 7.01 -11.61
C GLU A 74 10.21 5.87 -12.43
N LEU A 75 10.95 5.32 -13.39
CA LEU A 75 10.49 4.18 -14.17
C LEU A 75 10.28 2.94 -13.30
N GLU A 76 11.19 2.64 -12.37
CA GLU A 76 11.02 1.52 -11.45
C GLU A 76 9.84 1.72 -10.49
N LEU A 77 9.63 2.95 -10.00
CA LEU A 77 8.46 3.29 -9.18
C LEU A 77 7.14 3.13 -9.96
N GLN A 78 7.10 3.58 -11.22
CA GLN A 78 5.93 3.39 -12.08
C GLN A 78 5.62 1.92 -12.32
N LYS A 79 6.65 1.10 -12.58
CA LYS A 79 6.49 -0.36 -12.68
C LYS A 79 5.91 -0.94 -11.40
N MET A 80 6.38 -0.49 -10.24
CA MET A 80 5.91 -0.98 -8.96
C MET A 80 4.45 -0.59 -8.68
N VAL A 81 4.06 0.66 -8.97
CA VAL A 81 2.67 1.13 -8.86
C VAL A 81 1.74 0.28 -9.73
N GLU A 82 2.10 0.03 -10.99
CA GLU A 82 1.27 -0.76 -11.90
C GLU A 82 1.26 -2.25 -11.50
N TYR A 83 2.37 -2.80 -11.00
CA TYR A 83 2.43 -4.15 -10.47
C TYR A 83 1.44 -4.33 -9.30
N GLU A 84 1.45 -3.41 -8.33
CA GLU A 84 0.61 -3.52 -7.13
C GLU A 84 -0.87 -3.26 -7.40
N LYS A 85 -1.19 -2.39 -8.34
CA LYS A 85 -2.55 -2.14 -8.81
C LYS A 85 -3.24 -3.39 -9.36
N ASN A 86 -2.47 -4.28 -10.00
CA ASN A 86 -3.00 -5.48 -10.64
C ASN A 86 -3.03 -6.71 -9.70
N LYS A 87 -2.68 -6.55 -8.42
CA LYS A 87 -2.72 -7.63 -7.41
C LYS A 87 -4.07 -7.68 -6.68
N PRO A 88 -4.63 -8.89 -6.45
CA PRO A 88 -5.91 -9.03 -5.75
C PRO A 88 -5.78 -8.68 -4.26
N ASN A 89 -6.72 -7.90 -3.74
CA ASN A 89 -6.82 -7.48 -2.33
C ASN A 89 -5.56 -6.72 -1.82
N ASN A 90 -4.90 -5.95 -2.69
CA ASN A 90 -3.68 -5.20 -2.36
C ASN A 90 -3.83 -3.68 -2.45
N GLU A 91 -5.06 -3.19 -2.27
CA GLU A 91 -5.44 -1.79 -2.38
C GLU A 91 -4.63 -0.89 -1.44
N ILE A 92 -4.27 -1.41 -0.25
CA ILE A 92 -3.49 -0.69 0.77
C ILE A 92 -2.06 -0.39 0.27
N THR A 93 -1.36 -1.39 -0.25
CA THR A 93 0.00 -1.21 -0.78
C THR A 93 -0.02 -0.34 -2.03
N TYR A 94 -0.99 -0.55 -2.92
CA TYR A 94 -1.18 0.30 -4.10
C TYR A 94 -1.40 1.77 -3.72
N ALA A 95 -2.24 2.04 -2.71
CA ALA A 95 -2.45 3.39 -2.21
C ALA A 95 -1.17 4.02 -1.64
N MET A 96 -0.35 3.27 -0.90
CA MET A 96 0.93 3.77 -0.39
C MET A 96 1.92 4.12 -1.49
N TRP A 97 2.10 3.26 -2.50
CA TRP A 97 2.98 3.58 -3.63
C TRP A 97 2.46 4.76 -4.43
N THR A 98 1.14 4.89 -4.59
CA THR A 98 0.53 6.05 -5.23
C THR A 98 0.81 7.33 -4.45
N LEU A 99 0.72 7.30 -3.10
CA LEU A 99 1.05 8.44 -2.26
C LEU A 99 2.54 8.82 -2.33
N VAL A 100 3.44 7.83 -2.33
CA VAL A 100 4.89 8.05 -2.51
C VAL A 100 5.19 8.72 -3.86
N MET A 101 4.42 8.36 -4.89
CA MET A 101 4.53 8.91 -6.25
C MET A 101 3.68 10.16 -6.51
N ASP A 102 3.00 10.70 -5.49
CA ASP A 102 2.23 11.93 -5.64
C ASP A 102 3.15 13.15 -5.56
N SER A 103 3.35 13.81 -6.70
CA SER A 103 4.22 14.99 -6.82
C SER A 103 3.69 16.23 -6.08
N GLU A 104 2.43 16.22 -5.66
CA GLU A 104 1.82 17.31 -4.87
C GLU A 104 1.93 17.08 -3.36
N ARG A 105 2.52 15.95 -2.94
CA ARG A 105 2.73 15.58 -1.53
C ARG A 105 4.20 15.69 -1.16
N ASN A 106 4.49 15.76 0.14
CA ASN A 106 5.86 15.90 0.64
C ASN A 106 6.59 14.55 0.79
N LEU A 107 6.34 13.59 -0.12
CA LEU A 107 7.04 12.32 -0.19
C LEU A 107 8.01 12.31 -1.38
N LEU A 108 8.35 11.14 -1.91
CA LEU A 108 9.45 10.97 -2.86
C LEU A 108 9.26 11.78 -4.15
N ALA A 109 8.13 11.65 -4.84
CA ALA A 109 7.90 12.40 -6.08
C ALA A 109 7.85 13.92 -5.84
N GLY A 110 7.27 14.39 -4.73
CA GLY A 110 7.30 15.81 -4.41
C GLY A 110 8.68 16.33 -4.00
N PHE A 111 9.51 15.48 -3.37
CA PHE A 111 10.92 15.80 -3.14
C PHE A 111 11.67 15.95 -4.48
N LEU A 112 11.51 15.00 -5.40
CA LEU A 112 12.14 15.05 -6.73
C LEU A 112 11.69 16.29 -7.52
N LYS A 113 10.38 16.58 -7.54
CA LYS A 113 9.82 17.79 -8.15
C LYS A 113 10.41 19.07 -7.54
N ARG A 114 10.59 19.11 -6.21
CA ARG A 114 11.22 20.26 -5.55
C ARG A 114 12.68 20.40 -5.96
N TRP A 115 13.43 19.30 -5.98
CA TRP A 115 14.83 19.31 -6.41
C TRP A 115 14.96 19.78 -7.86
N GLU A 116 14.10 19.32 -8.76
CA GLU A 116 14.03 19.79 -10.14
C GLU A 116 13.77 21.31 -10.20
N THR A 117 12.78 21.78 -9.45
CA THR A 117 12.34 23.18 -9.46
C THR A 117 13.39 24.13 -8.89
N GLU A 118 14.04 23.75 -7.78
CA GLU A 118 15.04 24.57 -7.09
C GLU A 118 16.46 24.36 -7.67
N GLY A 119 16.67 23.33 -8.48
CA GLY A 119 17.94 22.93 -9.07
C GLY A 119 18.90 22.24 -8.09
N GLN A 120 18.87 22.60 -6.81
CA GLN A 120 19.60 21.95 -5.72
C GLN A 120 18.89 22.26 -4.39
N LEU A 121 19.06 21.39 -3.40
CA LEU A 121 18.43 21.50 -2.09
C LEU A 121 19.48 21.71 -0.99
N SER A 122 19.05 22.28 0.14
CA SER A 122 19.95 22.40 1.30
C SER A 122 20.22 21.03 1.93
N GLN A 123 21.40 20.84 2.52
CA GLN A 123 21.72 19.61 3.26
C GLN A 123 20.73 19.34 4.39
N THR A 124 20.33 20.37 5.14
CA THR A 124 19.38 20.23 6.26
C THR A 124 18.04 19.72 5.77
N PHE A 125 17.46 20.34 4.75
CA PHE A 125 16.20 19.90 4.15
C PHE A 125 16.31 18.46 3.61
N THR A 126 17.40 18.17 2.89
CA THR A 126 17.65 16.86 2.30
C THR A 126 17.67 15.76 3.37
N ASN A 127 18.39 15.97 4.46
CA ASN A 127 18.49 15.01 5.55
C ASN A 127 17.13 14.76 6.22
N GLU A 128 16.36 15.81 6.49
CA GLU A 128 15.02 15.69 7.09
C GLU A 128 14.03 14.98 6.16
N ALA A 129 14.09 15.26 4.87
CA ALA A 129 13.25 14.60 3.87
C ALA A 129 13.59 13.13 3.73
N ILE A 130 14.87 12.76 3.71
CA ILE A 130 15.34 11.36 3.69
C ILE A 130 14.75 10.58 4.86
N ILE A 131 14.77 11.14 6.07
CA ILE A 131 14.20 10.48 7.25
C ILE A 131 12.71 10.19 7.05
N GLN A 132 11.92 11.21 6.67
CA GLN A 132 10.48 11.08 6.51
C GLN A 132 10.10 10.10 5.39
N ILE A 133 10.77 10.18 4.24
CA ILE A 133 10.50 9.30 3.10
C ILE A 133 10.95 7.86 3.39
N SER A 134 12.09 7.68 4.08
CA SER A 134 12.58 6.37 4.54
C SER A 134 11.60 5.71 5.50
N GLU A 135 11.00 6.47 6.42
CA GLU A 135 9.96 5.97 7.33
C GLU A 135 8.69 5.55 6.59
N ALA A 136 8.26 6.31 5.58
CA ALA A 136 7.11 5.95 4.74
C ALA A 136 7.36 4.64 3.96
N LEU A 137 8.55 4.48 3.38
CA LEU A 137 8.96 3.26 2.67
C LEU A 137 9.11 2.07 3.63
N ASP A 138 9.55 2.29 4.87
CA ASP A 138 9.58 1.26 5.90
C ASP A 138 8.18 0.73 6.26
N LEU A 139 7.13 1.55 6.18
CA LEU A 139 5.77 1.07 6.37
C LEU A 139 5.38 0.07 5.29
N ILE A 140 5.73 0.35 4.02
CA ILE A 140 5.50 -0.57 2.90
C ILE A 140 6.28 -1.86 3.14
N ILE A 141 7.58 -1.79 3.41
CA ILE A 141 8.44 -2.96 3.63
C ILE A 141 7.91 -3.83 4.78
N LYS A 142 7.52 -3.24 5.92
CA LYS A 142 6.98 -3.99 7.06
C LYS A 142 5.67 -4.68 6.72
N TYR A 143 4.79 -4.02 5.97
CA TYR A 143 3.53 -4.62 5.55
C TYR A 143 3.73 -5.72 4.51
N GLU A 144 4.63 -5.53 3.54
CA GLU A 144 4.99 -6.58 2.58
C GLU A 144 5.66 -7.77 3.27
N ALA A 145 6.52 -7.55 4.26
CA ALA A 145 7.14 -8.62 5.05
C ALA A 145 6.09 -9.41 5.83
N GLN A 146 5.11 -8.71 6.40
CA GLN A 146 4.10 -9.27 7.28
C GLN A 146 2.76 -8.54 7.11
N LYS A 147 1.85 -9.15 6.33
CA LYS A 147 0.48 -8.69 6.06
C LYS A 147 -0.44 -8.89 7.28
N ASN A 148 -0.07 -8.34 8.42
CA ASN A 148 -0.82 -8.40 9.68
C ASN A 148 -1.59 -7.10 9.96
N LYS A 149 -2.58 -7.17 10.85
CA LYS A 149 -3.46 -6.03 11.20
C LYS A 149 -2.72 -4.83 11.80
N THR A 150 -1.60 -5.05 12.48
CA THR A 150 -0.81 -3.97 13.07
C THR A 150 -0.15 -3.15 11.97
N ASN A 151 0.53 -3.81 11.02
CA ASN A 151 1.17 -3.15 9.90
C ASN A 151 0.15 -2.50 8.95
N GLU A 152 -1.00 -3.16 8.74
CA GLU A 152 -2.14 -2.58 8.02
C GLU A 152 -2.63 -1.28 8.67
N SER A 153 -2.89 -1.30 9.98
CA SER A 153 -3.32 -0.11 10.73
C SER A 153 -2.31 1.02 10.64
N ASN A 154 -1.01 0.70 10.69
CA ASN A 154 0.05 1.70 10.59
C ASN A 154 0.03 2.41 9.23
N ILE A 155 -0.13 1.65 8.13
CA ILE A 155 -0.29 2.23 6.80
C ILE A 155 -1.56 3.07 6.70
N LEU A 156 -2.70 2.54 7.14
CA LEU A 156 -3.98 3.27 7.03
C LEU A 156 -3.96 4.59 7.81
N ASN A 157 -3.33 4.59 8.99
CA ASN A 157 -3.12 5.81 9.77
C ASN A 157 -2.22 6.80 9.02
N PHE A 158 -1.14 6.32 8.40
CA PHE A 158 -0.24 7.17 7.62
C PHE A 158 -0.96 7.78 6.40
N LEU A 159 -1.70 6.97 5.64
CA LEU A 159 -2.51 7.42 4.49
C LEU A 159 -3.57 8.45 4.89
N SER A 160 -4.14 8.34 6.09
CA SER A 160 -5.18 9.27 6.56
C SER A 160 -4.63 10.64 6.98
N ASN A 161 -3.34 10.71 7.29
CA ASN A 161 -2.68 11.93 7.80
C ASN A 161 -1.89 12.68 6.73
N ASN A 162 -1.79 12.13 5.51
CA ASN A 162 -1.05 12.70 4.39
C ASN A 162 -1.99 12.91 3.20
#